data_AF-A0A7Z2RBL8-F1
#
_entry.id   AF-A0A7Z2RBL8-F1
#
_cell.length_a   1.000
_cell.length_b   1.000
_cell.length_c   1.000
_cell.angle_alpha   90.00
_cell.angle_beta   90.00
_cell.angle_gamma   90.00
#
_symmetry.space_group_name_H-M   'P 1'
#
loop_
_entity.id
_entity.type
_entity.pdbx_description
1 polymer ?
#
loop_
_entity_poly.entity_id
_entity_poly.type
_entity_poly.pdbx_seq_one_letter_code
_entity_poly.pdbx_strand_id
1 'polypeptide(L)'
;MRYMKVSGQVSVEGTASVESRIVEFYESGVNDAVYQAKMDRFGNLQKTSTDKIGFEGLASLIEPFISKANLDIKRSFDRHHSGNPNGKSMVLIAEGHTAEGTATGVTFRFFAEDGKLKHEVLHRPETDLERKSRRKLEAQERIKTDLLAKRRGVQPPPICETEDRSFMDRLCKSYIQLGW
;
A
#
# COMPACT_ATOMS: atom_id res chain seq x y z
N MET A 1 -9.57 -17.58 4.11
CA MET A 1 -8.81 -16.67 3.23
C MET A 1 -7.98 -15.75 4.12
N ARG A 2 -6.68 -15.65 3.88
CA ARG A 2 -5.79 -14.68 4.53
C ARG A 2 -5.91 -13.33 3.83
N TYR A 3 -5.81 -12.25 4.60
CA TYR A 3 -5.80 -10.90 4.04
C TYR A 3 -5.18 -9.91 5.01
N MET A 4 -4.70 -8.80 4.47
CA MET A 4 -4.31 -7.62 5.23
C MET A 4 -5.39 -6.53 5.07
N LYS A 5 -5.74 -5.87 6.16
CA LYS A 5 -6.62 -4.70 6.19
C LYS A 5 -5.85 -3.49 6.69
N VAL A 6 -6.07 -2.35 6.07
CA VAL A 6 -5.52 -1.05 6.44
C VAL A 6 -6.69 -0.12 6.68
N SER A 7 -6.83 0.39 7.89
CA SER A 7 -7.92 1.29 8.29
C SER A 7 -7.36 2.68 8.58
N GLY A 8 -8.04 3.72 8.08
CA GLY A 8 -7.70 5.10 8.41
C GLY A 8 -8.32 5.51 9.75
N GLN A 9 -7.52 6.13 10.61
CA GLN A 9 -7.97 6.66 11.89
C GLN A 9 -7.43 8.07 12.10
N VAL A 10 -8.31 8.97 12.51
CA VAL A 10 -7.93 10.33 12.95
C VAL A 10 -8.22 10.43 14.44
N SER A 11 -7.19 10.69 15.24
CA SER A 11 -7.34 11.03 16.65
C SER A 11 -7.14 12.54 16.85
N VAL A 12 -7.82 13.12 17.83
CA VAL A 12 -7.60 14.51 18.23
C VAL A 12 -6.71 14.49 19.47
N GLU A 13 -5.49 15.03 19.35
CA GLU A 13 -4.57 15.21 20.46
C GLU A 13 -4.41 16.72 20.71
N GLY A 14 -5.07 17.22 21.75
CA GLY A 14 -5.16 18.66 22.01
C GLY A 14 -5.91 19.38 20.88
N THR A 15 -5.22 20.30 20.18
CA THR A 15 -5.76 21.03 19.02
C THR A 15 -5.37 20.41 17.67
N ALA A 16 -4.56 19.35 17.67
CA ALA A 16 -4.05 18.74 16.45
C ALA A 16 -4.84 17.48 16.08
N SER A 17 -5.22 17.36 14.81
CA SER A 17 -5.68 16.10 14.23
C SER A 17 -4.47 15.24 13.84
N VAL A 18 -4.33 14.09 14.47
CA VAL A 18 -3.27 13.12 14.20
C VAL A 18 -3.86 11.99 13.36
N GLU A 19 -3.46 11.94 12.10
CA GLU A 19 -3.80 10.83 11.21
C GLU A 19 -2.86 9.65 11.44
N SER A 20 -3.43 8.47 11.54
CA SER A 20 -2.71 7.21 11.62
C SER A 20 -3.45 6.14 10.81
N ARG A 21 -2.75 5.05 10.50
CA ARG A 21 -3.31 3.89 9.81
C ARG A 21 -3.13 2.67 10.70
N ILE A 22 -4.19 1.93 10.92
CA ILE A 22 -4.11 0.63 11.60
C ILE A 22 -3.93 -0.42 10.51
N VAL A 23 -2.89 -1.23 10.62
CA VAL A 23 -2.62 -2.36 9.75
C VAL A 23 -2.91 -3.64 10.52
N GLU A 24 -3.81 -4.46 9.98
CA GLU A 24 -4.33 -5.68 10.58
C GLU A 24 -4.12 -6.84 9.62
N PHE A 25 -3.67 -7.97 10.15
CA PHE A 25 -3.50 -9.22 9.40
C PHE A 25 -4.49 -10.25 9.93
N TYR A 26 -5.21 -10.89 9.01
CA TYR A 26 -6.24 -11.88 9.32
C TYR A 26 -5.90 -13.22 8.68
N GLU A 27 -6.21 -14.30 9.41
CA GLU A 27 -6.08 -15.69 8.98
C GLU A 27 -7.46 -16.31 8.76
N SER A 28 -7.53 -17.28 7.84
CA SER A 28 -8.73 -18.07 7.57
C SER A 28 -9.28 -18.75 8.82
N GLY A 29 -10.55 -18.52 9.13
CA GLY A 29 -11.23 -19.17 10.27
C GLY A 29 -10.94 -18.51 11.62
N VAL A 30 -10.17 -17.41 11.65
CA VAL A 30 -9.94 -16.61 12.85
C VAL A 30 -10.72 -15.29 12.72
N ASN A 31 -11.53 -14.96 13.73
CA ASN A 31 -12.41 -13.78 13.68
C ASN A 31 -11.69 -12.46 14.00
N ASP A 32 -10.66 -12.49 14.86
CA ASP A 32 -9.86 -11.28 15.16
C ASP A 32 -8.49 -11.35 14.50
N ALA A 33 -7.91 -10.17 14.28
CA ALA A 33 -6.59 -10.03 13.69
C ALA A 33 -5.54 -10.84 14.46
N VAL A 34 -4.68 -11.56 13.72
CA VAL A 34 -3.57 -12.34 14.29
C VAL A 34 -2.33 -11.46 14.54
N TYR A 35 -2.26 -10.32 13.86
CA TYR A 35 -1.28 -9.26 14.11
C TYR A 35 -1.92 -7.89 13.84
N GLN A 36 -1.60 -6.90 14.67
CA GLN A 36 -2.06 -5.52 14.50
C GLN A 36 -0.95 -4.54 14.87
N ALA A 37 -0.76 -3.52 14.02
CA ALA A 37 0.12 -2.41 14.30
C ALA A 37 -0.49 -1.07 13.85
N LYS A 38 -0.15 -0.01 14.56
CA LYS A 38 -0.44 1.36 14.20
C LYS A 38 0.75 1.95 13.46
N MET A 39 0.48 2.55 12.32
CA MET A 39 1.42 3.28 11.48
C MET A 39 1.09 4.77 11.58
N ASP A 40 2.00 5.55 12.15
CA ASP A 40 1.80 6.99 12.27
C ASP A 40 1.98 7.73 10.93
N ARG A 41 1.78 9.05 10.93
CA ARG A 41 1.90 9.87 9.72
C ARG A 41 3.31 9.92 9.12
N PHE A 42 4.34 9.73 9.95
CA PHE A 42 5.76 9.73 9.59
C PHE A 42 6.26 8.35 9.20
N GLY A 43 5.46 7.34 9.49
CA GLY A 43 5.74 5.97 9.15
C GLY A 43 6.33 5.12 10.26
N ASN A 44 6.34 5.62 11.49
CA ASN A 44 6.76 4.81 12.62
C ASN A 44 5.69 3.76 12.92
N LEU A 45 6.17 2.55 13.17
CA LEU A 45 5.35 1.41 13.57
C LEU A 45 5.29 1.35 15.09
N GLN A 46 4.07 1.32 15.61
CA GLN A 46 3.77 1.01 16.99
C GLN A 46 2.95 -0.28 17.00
N LYS A 47 3.53 -1.36 17.50
CA LYS A 47 2.81 -2.62 17.66
C LYS A 47 1.68 -2.43 18.67
N THR A 48 0.44 -2.77 18.30
CA THR A 48 -0.75 -2.57 19.16
C THR A 48 -1.31 -3.88 19.69
N SER A 49 -1.06 -5.02 19.03
CA SER A 49 -1.42 -6.34 19.54
C SER A 49 -0.29 -7.35 19.31
N THR A 50 -0.09 -8.24 20.28
CA THR A 50 0.80 -9.41 20.18
C THR A 50 0.19 -10.51 19.32
N ASP A 51 1.09 -11.32 18.77
CA ASP A 51 0.79 -12.53 18.00
C ASP A 51 -0.15 -13.41 18.82
N LYS A 52 -1.26 -13.86 18.21
CA LYS A 52 -2.17 -14.80 18.85
C LYS A 52 -1.46 -16.14 19.07
N ILE A 53 -1.93 -16.91 20.06
CA ILE A 53 -1.46 -18.28 20.32
C ILE A 53 -1.60 -19.10 19.03
N GLY A 54 -0.50 -19.76 18.62
CA GLY A 54 -0.41 -20.48 17.34
C GLY A 54 0.09 -19.66 16.15
N PHE A 55 0.41 -18.38 16.37
CA PHE A 55 0.98 -17.46 15.37
C PHE A 55 2.26 -16.78 15.87
N GLU A 56 2.93 -17.38 16.86
CA GLU A 56 4.14 -16.84 17.45
C GLU A 56 5.24 -16.67 16.39
N GLY A 57 5.80 -15.46 16.30
CA GLY A 57 6.91 -15.17 15.39
C GLY A 57 6.50 -14.51 14.08
N LEU A 58 5.19 -14.34 13.83
CA LEU A 58 4.69 -13.59 12.67
C LEU A 58 5.20 -12.15 12.63
N ALA A 59 5.41 -11.53 13.79
CA ALA A 59 5.96 -10.18 13.88
C ALA A 59 7.28 -10.03 13.09
N SER A 60 8.15 -11.05 13.15
CA SER A 60 9.45 -11.03 12.47
C SER A 60 9.35 -11.01 10.94
N LEU A 61 8.22 -11.48 10.40
CA LEU A 61 7.90 -11.49 8.97
C LEU A 61 7.14 -10.23 8.55
N ILE A 62 6.14 -9.83 9.35
CA ILE A 62 5.21 -8.75 9.04
C ILE A 62 5.83 -7.36 9.26
N GLU A 63 6.56 -7.13 10.36
CA GLU A 63 7.12 -5.82 10.69
C GLU A 63 8.10 -5.29 9.61
N PRO A 64 9.05 -6.10 9.09
CA PRO A 64 9.91 -5.66 7.99
C PRO A 64 9.13 -5.32 6.72
N PHE A 65 8.08 -6.08 6.42
CA PHE A 65 7.20 -5.78 5.29
C PHE A 65 6.51 -4.43 5.47
N ILE A 66 5.85 -4.18 6.60
CA ILE A 66 5.14 -2.91 6.81
C ILE A 66 6.13 -1.75 6.79
N SER A 67 7.29 -1.89 7.44
CA SER A 67 8.32 -0.85 7.47
C SER A 67 8.78 -0.45 6.06
N LYS A 68 9.01 -1.44 5.19
CA LYS A 68 9.42 -1.22 3.79
C LYS A 68 8.28 -0.71 2.90
N ALA A 69 7.07 -1.23 3.08
CA ALA A 69 5.92 -0.98 2.20
C ALA A 69 5.06 0.21 2.63
N ASN A 70 5.32 0.78 3.80
CA ASN A 70 4.52 1.83 4.44
C ASN A 70 4.15 2.98 3.48
N LEU A 71 5.14 3.58 2.81
CA LEU A 71 4.88 4.69 1.90
C LEU A 71 3.94 4.28 0.75
N ASP A 72 4.11 3.06 0.24
CA ASP A 72 3.30 2.52 -0.85
C ASP A 72 1.87 2.15 -0.35
N ILE A 73 1.74 1.62 0.87
CA ILE A 73 0.46 1.39 1.56
C ILE A 73 -0.29 2.71 1.72
N LYS A 74 0.38 3.74 2.25
CA LYS A 74 -0.18 5.08 2.44
C LYS A 74 -0.64 5.69 1.12
N ARG A 75 0.21 5.67 0.09
CA ARG A 75 -0.13 6.18 -1.25
C ARG A 75 -1.32 5.44 -1.87
N SER A 76 -1.37 4.11 -1.73
CA SER A 76 -2.49 3.31 -2.22
C SER A 76 -3.79 3.69 -1.52
N PHE A 77 -3.74 3.81 -0.20
CA PHE A 77 -4.89 4.22 0.60
C PHE A 77 -5.38 5.62 0.20
N ASP A 78 -4.48 6.61 0.18
CA ASP A 78 -4.82 8.03 -0.05
C ASP A 78 -5.30 8.29 -1.47
N ARG A 79 -4.77 7.55 -2.46
CA ARG A 79 -5.21 7.65 -3.85
C ARG A 79 -6.68 7.28 -4.03
N HIS A 80 -7.20 6.36 -3.21
CA HIS A 80 -8.57 5.86 -3.32
C HIS A 80 -9.51 6.40 -2.24
N HIS A 81 -8.96 7.11 -1.25
CA HIS A 81 -9.71 7.74 -0.16
C HIS A 81 -9.35 9.23 -0.07
N SER A 82 -10.10 10.08 -0.77
CA SER A 82 -10.02 11.53 -0.59
C SER A 82 -10.70 11.98 0.69
N GLY A 83 -10.20 13.07 1.30
CA GLY A 83 -10.78 13.68 2.50
C GLY A 83 -10.48 12.90 3.79
N ASN A 84 -11.40 12.96 4.76
CA ASN A 84 -11.24 12.32 6.08
C ASN A 84 -10.98 10.81 5.94
N PRO A 85 -9.86 10.26 6.43
CA PRO A 85 -9.57 8.84 6.34
C PRO A 85 -10.35 8.01 7.38
N ASN A 86 -10.98 8.63 8.38
CA ASN A 86 -11.61 7.94 9.50
C ASN A 86 -12.72 6.99 9.05
N GLY A 87 -12.63 5.72 9.42
CA GLY A 87 -13.63 4.69 9.07
C GLY A 87 -13.48 4.10 7.67
N LYS A 88 -12.63 4.67 6.81
CA LYS A 88 -12.31 4.10 5.49
C LYS A 88 -11.30 2.98 5.66
N SER A 89 -11.39 1.96 4.81
CA SER A 89 -10.45 0.84 4.86
C SER A 89 -10.06 0.32 3.49
N MET A 90 -8.87 -0.26 3.40
CA MET A 90 -8.33 -0.94 2.24
C MET A 90 -7.98 -2.37 2.63
N VAL A 91 -8.36 -3.36 1.81
CA VAL A 91 -8.05 -4.77 2.03
C VAL A 91 -7.21 -5.29 0.87
N LEU A 92 -6.15 -6.03 1.19
CA LEU A 92 -5.27 -6.71 0.24
C LEU A 92 -5.45 -8.22 0.40
N ILE A 93 -5.69 -8.91 -0.71
CA ILE A 93 -5.88 -10.35 -0.78
C ILE A 93 -4.96 -10.90 -1.86
N ALA A 94 -4.08 -11.84 -1.51
CA ALA A 94 -3.26 -12.54 -2.48
C ALA A 94 -4.15 -13.46 -3.34
N GLU A 95 -4.08 -13.31 -4.66
CA GLU A 95 -4.95 -14.03 -5.61
C GLU A 95 -4.21 -14.53 -6.83
N GLY A 96 -4.83 -15.51 -7.51
CA GLY A 96 -4.29 -16.23 -8.66
C GLY A 96 -3.07 -17.04 -8.26
N HIS A 97 -3.15 -18.37 -8.28
CA HIS A 97 -2.05 -19.20 -7.81
C HIS A 97 -1.39 -19.94 -8.98
N THR A 98 -0.06 -20.02 -8.97
CA THR A 98 0.65 -20.96 -9.83
C THR A 98 0.37 -22.40 -9.40
N ALA A 99 0.80 -23.39 -10.18
CA ALA A 99 0.69 -24.80 -9.81
C ALA A 99 1.43 -25.11 -8.49
N GLU A 100 2.50 -24.37 -8.20
CA GLU A 100 3.26 -24.45 -6.94
C GLU A 100 2.61 -23.69 -5.78
N GLY A 101 1.45 -23.07 -5.99
CA GLY A 101 0.72 -22.35 -4.95
C GLY A 101 1.22 -20.92 -4.68
N THR A 102 2.04 -20.33 -5.56
CA THR A 102 2.51 -18.95 -5.39
C THR A 102 1.48 -17.97 -5.95
N ALA A 103 1.13 -16.93 -5.18
CA ALA A 103 0.23 -15.89 -5.65
C ALA A 103 0.83 -15.10 -6.83
N THR A 104 -0.01 -14.72 -7.79
CA THR A 104 0.37 -14.06 -9.05
C THR A 104 -0.19 -12.64 -9.14
N GLY A 105 -1.06 -12.26 -8.21
CA GLY A 105 -1.62 -10.92 -8.10
C GLY A 105 -2.14 -10.65 -6.70
N VAL A 106 -2.57 -9.41 -6.50
CA VAL A 106 -3.19 -8.95 -5.26
C VAL A 106 -4.45 -8.18 -5.63
N THR A 107 -5.57 -8.58 -5.06
CA THR A 107 -6.83 -7.83 -5.15
C THR A 107 -6.89 -6.81 -4.04
N PHE A 108 -7.03 -5.55 -4.43
CA PHE A 108 -7.19 -4.40 -3.56
C PHE A 108 -8.66 -4.01 -3.51
N ARG A 109 -9.26 -4.03 -2.33
CA ARG A 109 -10.64 -3.59 -2.08
C ARG A 109 -10.63 -2.35 -1.22
N PHE A 110 -11.36 -1.31 -1.63
CA PHE A 110 -11.45 -0.04 -0.93
C PHE A 110 -12.87 0.16 -0.43
N PHE A 111 -13.02 0.37 0.86
CA PHE A 111 -14.30 0.48 1.55
C PHE A 111 -14.48 1.89 2.12
N ALA A 112 -15.68 2.42 1.94
CA ALA A 112 -16.12 3.65 2.55
C ALA A 112 -16.37 3.48 4.07
N GLU A 113 -16.67 4.61 4.71
CA GLU A 113 -16.97 4.69 6.15
C GLU A 113 -18.21 3.88 6.55
N ASP A 114 -19.18 3.74 5.65
CA ASP A 114 -20.38 2.91 5.84
C ASP A 114 -20.13 1.41 5.58
N GLY A 115 -18.89 1.02 5.33
CA GLY A 115 -18.48 -0.35 5.03
C GLY A 115 -18.79 -0.78 3.59
N LYS A 116 -19.32 0.08 2.72
CA LYS A 116 -19.58 -0.27 1.33
C LYS A 116 -18.30 -0.29 0.50
N LEU A 117 -18.17 -1.31 -0.35
CA LEU A 117 -17.12 -1.41 -1.34
C LEU A 117 -17.28 -0.28 -2.37
N LYS A 118 -16.27 0.59 -2.49
CA LYS A 118 -16.20 1.68 -3.46
C LYS A 118 -15.45 1.29 -4.73
N HIS A 119 -14.36 0.57 -4.56
CA HIS A 119 -13.46 0.21 -5.65
C HIS A 119 -12.80 -1.13 -5.38
N GLU A 120 -12.67 -1.93 -6.42
CA GLU A 120 -11.92 -3.18 -6.41
C GLU A 120 -11.01 -3.20 -7.63
N VAL A 121 -9.75 -3.58 -7.43
CA VAL A 121 -8.78 -3.73 -8.51
C VAL A 121 -7.87 -4.92 -8.24
N LEU A 122 -7.78 -5.83 -9.21
CA LEU A 122 -6.76 -6.86 -9.24
C LEU A 122 -5.49 -6.28 -9.88
N HIS A 123 -4.41 -6.20 -9.10
CA HIS A 123 -3.11 -5.76 -9.59
C HIS A 123 -2.17 -6.96 -9.70
N ARG A 124 -1.46 -7.07 -10.83
CA ARG A 124 -0.40 -8.07 -11.00
C ARG A 124 0.96 -7.37 -11.07
N PRO A 125 2.02 -8.01 -10.55
CA PRO A 125 3.38 -7.53 -10.73
C PRO A 125 3.69 -7.23 -12.21
N GLU A 126 4.21 -6.04 -12.52
CA GLU A 126 4.69 -5.68 -13.85
C GLU A 126 5.78 -6.67 -14.28
N THR A 127 5.60 -7.22 -15.48
CA THR A 127 6.62 -8.00 -16.18
C THR A 127 7.83 -7.13 -16.51
N ASP A 128 8.97 -7.74 -16.76
CA ASP A 128 10.18 -6.99 -17.12
C ASP A 128 10.03 -6.22 -18.45
N LEU A 129 9.22 -6.75 -19.38
CA LEU A 129 8.92 -6.07 -20.65
C LEU A 129 8.06 -4.82 -20.44
N GLU A 130 7.00 -4.92 -19.63
CA GLU A 130 6.15 -3.78 -19.27
C GLU A 130 6.96 -2.72 -18.52
N ARG A 131 7.77 -3.15 -17.55
CA ARG A 131 8.64 -2.25 -16.77
C ARG A 131 9.63 -1.49 -17.66
N LYS A 132 10.28 -2.19 -18.61
CA LYS A 132 11.20 -1.56 -19.58
C LYS A 132 10.46 -0.55 -20.46
N SER A 133 9.26 -0.91 -20.93
CA SER A 133 8.44 -0.06 -21.78
C SER A 133 7.98 1.21 -21.04
N ARG A 134 7.53 1.07 -19.80
CA ARG A 134 7.14 2.20 -18.93
C ARG A 134 8.31 3.17 -18.70
N ARG A 135 9.47 2.65 -18.30
CA ARG A 135 10.67 3.49 -18.08
C ARG A 135 11.09 4.26 -19.32
N LYS A 136 10.97 3.64 -20.50
CA LYS A 136 11.25 4.30 -21.78
C LYS A 136 10.28 5.45 -22.06
N LEU A 137 8.99 5.24 -21.82
CA LEU A 137 7.97 6.28 -21.96
C LEU A 137 8.18 7.43 -20.97
N GLU A 138 8.44 7.13 -19.71
CA GLU A 138 8.74 8.14 -18.67
C GLU A 138 9.98 8.98 -19.03
N ALA A 139 11.04 8.34 -19.53
CA ALA A 139 12.23 9.05 -20.00
C ALA A 139 11.93 9.96 -21.21
N GLN A 140 11.08 9.52 -22.14
CA GLN A 140 10.68 10.34 -23.29
C GLN A 140 9.85 11.55 -22.87
N GLU A 141 8.85 11.37 -22.00
CA GLU A 141 8.06 12.48 -21.46
C GLU A 141 8.93 13.46 -20.67
N ARG A 142 9.95 12.96 -19.96
CA ARG A 142 10.91 13.80 -19.28
C ARG A 142 11.72 14.66 -20.25
N ILE A 143 12.27 14.06 -21.31
CA ILE A 143 12.99 14.79 -22.35
C ILE A 143 12.11 15.90 -22.97
N LYS A 144 10.84 15.60 -23.26
CA LYS A 144 9.88 16.61 -23.77
C LYS A 144 9.70 17.76 -22.79
N THR A 145 9.52 17.44 -21.50
CA THR A 145 9.32 18.43 -20.43
C THR A 145 10.54 19.33 -20.26
N ASP A 146 11.74 18.74 -20.28
CA ASP A 146 13.01 19.48 -20.17
C ASP A 146 13.23 20.39 -21.40
N LEU A 147 12.90 19.93 -22.60
CA LEU A 147 12.96 20.73 -23.82
C LEU A 147 11.98 21.92 -23.78
N LEU A 148 10.76 21.70 -23.27
CA LEU A 148 9.77 22.76 -23.10
C LEU A 148 10.22 23.80 -22.06
N ALA A 149 10.78 23.36 -20.93
CA ALA A 149 11.34 24.24 -19.91
C ALA A 149 12.49 25.09 -20.48
N LYS A 150 13.42 24.44 -21.21
CA LYS A 150 14.53 25.13 -21.91
C LYS A 150 14.03 26.17 -22.90
N ARG A 151 13.02 25.86 -23.71
CA ARG A 151 12.40 26.83 -24.65
C ARG A 151 11.77 28.03 -23.94
N ARG A 152 11.26 27.83 -22.72
CA ARG A 152 10.65 28.87 -21.89
C ARG A 152 11.68 29.63 -21.05
N GLY A 153 12.97 29.25 -21.10
CA GLY A 153 14.02 29.87 -20.27
C GLY A 153 13.88 29.58 -18.77
N VAL A 154 13.10 28.57 -18.38
CA VAL A 154 12.88 28.20 -16.98
C VAL A 154 13.59 26.89 -16.66
N GLN A 155 13.90 26.68 -15.37
CA GLN A 155 14.43 25.39 -14.93
C GLN A 155 13.36 24.30 -15.08
N PRO A 156 13.75 23.09 -15.51
CA PRO A 156 12.83 21.97 -15.58
C PRO A 156 12.33 21.60 -14.18
N PRO A 157 11.09 21.10 -14.05
CA PRO A 157 10.52 20.75 -12.76
C PRO A 157 11.37 19.66 -12.08
N PRO A 158 11.56 19.72 -10.75
CA PRO A 158 12.26 18.66 -10.03
C PRO A 158 11.52 17.32 -10.18
N ILE A 159 12.26 16.21 -10.08
CA ILE A 159 11.65 14.88 -10.04
C ILE A 159 11.00 14.75 -8.66
N CYS A 160 9.67 14.88 -8.60
CA CYS A 160 8.93 14.72 -7.36
C CYS A 160 8.60 13.24 -7.12
N GLU A 161 8.84 12.76 -5.90
CA GLU A 161 8.44 11.41 -5.49
C GLU A 161 6.92 11.17 -5.57
N THR A 162 6.13 12.25 -5.58
CA THR A 162 4.67 12.21 -5.74
C THR A 162 4.21 11.73 -7.12
N GLU A 163 5.10 11.73 -8.12
CA GLU A 163 4.82 11.19 -9.47
C GLU A 163 5.14 9.70 -9.62
N ASP A 164 5.58 9.03 -8.54
CA ASP A 164 5.91 7.61 -8.59
C ASP A 164 4.70 6.76 -9.00
N ARG A 165 4.74 6.24 -10.23
CA ARG A 165 3.69 5.40 -10.80
C ARG A 165 3.83 3.93 -10.44
N SER A 166 4.96 3.54 -9.86
CA SER A 166 5.34 2.14 -9.62
C SER A 166 5.07 1.64 -8.20
N PHE A 167 4.55 2.48 -7.31
CA PHE A 167 4.27 2.09 -5.92
C PHE A 167 3.27 0.91 -5.82
N MET A 168 2.24 0.84 -6.68
CA MET A 168 1.30 -0.29 -6.70
C MET A 168 2.00 -1.61 -7.05
N ASP A 169 2.91 -1.57 -8.04
CA ASP A 169 3.71 -2.74 -8.45
C ASP A 169 4.62 -3.21 -7.31
N ARG A 170 5.31 -2.28 -6.64
CA ARG A 170 6.17 -2.61 -5.50
C ARG A 170 5.39 -3.15 -4.31
N LEU A 171 4.23 -2.57 -4.00
CA LEU A 171 3.35 -3.04 -2.92
C LEU A 171 2.83 -4.43 -3.23
N CYS A 172 2.34 -4.67 -4.45
CA CYS A 172 1.88 -5.97 -4.89
C CYS A 172 2.97 -7.04 -4.82
N LYS A 173 4.16 -6.76 -5.37
CA LYS A 173 5.32 -7.66 -5.29
C LYS A 173 5.71 -7.98 -3.85
N SER A 174 5.81 -6.96 -3.00
CA SER A 174 6.21 -7.14 -1.60
C SER A 174 5.17 -7.92 -0.80
N TYR A 175 3.88 -7.72 -1.09
CA TYR A 175 2.80 -8.43 -0.43
C TYR A 175 2.73 -9.90 -0.87
N ILE A 176 2.94 -10.20 -2.17
CA ILE A 176 3.08 -11.59 -2.65
C ILE A 176 4.28 -12.28 -1.98
N GLN A 177 5.42 -11.59 -1.88
CA GLN A 177 6.63 -12.12 -1.23
C GLN A 177 6.44 -12.39 0.26
N LEU A 178 5.54 -11.66 0.93
CA LEU A 178 5.19 -11.91 2.32
C LEU A 178 4.51 -13.28 2.50
N GLY A 179 3.82 -13.77 1.47
CA GLY A 179 3.09 -15.05 1.53
C GLY A 179 1.84 -14.98 2.41
N TRP A 180 1.27 -13.78 2.61
CA TRP A 180 0.05 -13.56 3.38
C TRP A 180 -1.21 -13.58 2.51
#